data_AF-A0A965Q8P0-F1
#
_entry.id   AF-A0A965Q8P0-F1
#
_cell.length_a   1.000
_cell.length_b   1.000
_cell.length_c   1.000
_cell.angle_alpha   90.00
_cell.angle_beta   90.00
_cell.angle_gamma   90.00
#
_symmetry.space_group_name_H-M   'P 1'
#
loop_
_entity.id
_entity.type
_entity.pdbx_description
1 polymer ?
#
loop_
_entity_poly.entity_id
_entity_poly.type
_entity_poly.pdbx_seq_one_letter_code
_entity_poly.pdbx_strand_id
1 'polypeptide(L)'
;MNFGVRSVLAGIGLALLAGRASSQQLRAAHDIARGTVLAYTDIVADSSADAKRYDGWITRRIVRQGEVLKEPAIGQRVLVANGSRVRLEAVVDGVVVSRDGIATAAGSLGDRVRVRIDAQRAVTGTVTGPATVRLP
;
A
#
# COMPACT_ATOMS: atom_id res chain seq x y z
N MET A 1 48.56 -17.95 -44.51
CA MET A 1 48.99 -16.65 -43.98
C MET A 1 47.77 -15.73 -43.92
N ASN A 2 47.18 -15.61 -42.73
CA ASN A 2 46.08 -14.71 -42.32
C ASN A 2 45.97 -14.96 -40.79
N PHE A 3 45.88 -13.99 -39.89
CA PHE A 3 44.85 -12.95 -39.80
C PHE A 3 45.37 -11.68 -39.14
N GLY A 4 44.89 -10.54 -39.65
CA GLY A 4 45.04 -9.22 -39.06
C GLY A 4 44.04 -8.93 -37.94
N VAL A 5 44.58 -8.34 -36.88
CA VAL A 5 44.19 -7.10 -36.16
C VAL A 5 42.71 -6.78 -35.85
N ARG A 6 42.51 -6.43 -34.55
CA ARG A 6 41.65 -5.36 -33.93
C ARG A 6 40.33 -5.75 -33.24
N SER A 7 40.18 -5.16 -32.04
CA SER A 7 38.97 -4.77 -31.25
C SER A 7 38.93 -5.51 -29.90
N VAL A 8 39.29 -4.93 -28.74
CA VAL A 8 38.70 -3.80 -27.96
C VAL A 8 37.19 -3.94 -27.74
N LEU A 9 36.80 -4.15 -26.48
CA LEU A 9 35.56 -3.75 -25.76
C LEU A 9 35.74 -4.27 -24.31
N ALA A 10 36.03 -3.48 -23.28
CA ALA A 10 35.19 -2.47 -22.62
C ALA A 10 33.79 -2.99 -22.23
N GLY A 11 33.50 -3.09 -20.93
CA GLY A 11 32.19 -3.50 -20.41
C GLY A 11 32.22 -3.79 -18.91
N ILE A 12 32.48 -2.78 -18.09
CA ILE A 12 31.49 -2.17 -17.17
C ILE A 12 31.23 -3.03 -15.92
N GLY A 13 31.76 -2.53 -14.80
CA GLY A 13 31.47 -3.04 -13.47
C GLY A 13 29.98 -2.97 -13.17
N LEU A 14 29.43 -4.10 -12.75
CA LEU A 14 28.10 -4.15 -12.17
C LEU A 14 28.20 -3.75 -10.71
N ALA A 15 28.14 -2.45 -10.45
CA ALA A 15 27.87 -1.93 -9.12
C ALA A 15 26.49 -2.46 -8.70
N LEU A 16 26.47 -3.41 -7.75
CA LEU A 16 25.27 -3.66 -6.96
C LEU A 16 24.95 -2.37 -6.20
N LEU A 17 24.08 -1.54 -6.77
CA LEU A 17 23.28 -0.58 -6.03
C LEU A 17 22.29 -1.40 -5.18
N ALA A 18 22.81 -2.00 -4.10
CA ALA A 18 21.99 -2.33 -2.95
C ALA A 18 21.45 -0.99 -2.46
N GLY A 19 20.23 -0.66 -2.90
CA GLY A 19 19.50 0.48 -2.42
C GLY A 19 19.58 0.47 -0.91
N ARG A 20 20.24 1.47 -0.34
CA ARG A 20 20.10 1.82 1.06
C ARG A 20 18.64 2.24 1.22
N ALA A 21 17.75 1.27 1.40
CA ALA A 21 16.58 1.48 2.22
C ALA A 21 17.15 1.80 3.61
N SER A 22 17.39 3.08 3.85
CA SER A 22 17.53 3.62 5.20
C SER A 22 16.35 3.05 5.97
N SER A 23 16.64 2.07 6.83
CA SER A 23 15.67 1.55 7.77
C SER A 23 15.50 2.62 8.83
N GLN A 24 14.81 3.72 8.47
CA GLN A 24 14.22 4.60 9.45
C GLN A 24 13.38 3.69 10.33
N GLN A 25 13.86 3.54 11.56
CA GLN A 25 13.46 2.44 12.40
C GLN A 25 12.15 2.88 13.06
N LEU A 26 11.06 2.72 12.33
CA LEU A 26 9.72 2.96 12.86
C LEU A 26 9.52 2.07 14.07
N ARG A 27 9.14 2.66 15.18
CA ARG A 27 8.97 1.96 16.46
C ARG A 27 7.57 2.19 17.00
N ALA A 28 7.06 1.22 17.74
CA ALA A 28 5.80 1.39 18.43
C ALA A 28 5.95 2.38 19.61
N ALA A 29 5.06 3.36 19.70
CA ALA A 29 5.05 4.34 20.79
C ALA A 29 4.65 3.72 22.14
N HIS A 30 3.81 2.69 22.11
CA HIS A 30 3.34 1.91 23.26
C HIS A 30 3.09 0.45 22.85
N ASP A 31 2.62 -0.38 23.78
CA ASP A 31 2.17 -1.74 23.46
C ASP A 31 0.93 -1.69 22.57
N ILE A 32 0.98 -2.38 21.42
CA ILE A 32 -0.09 -2.43 20.43
C ILE A 32 -0.58 -3.87 20.32
N ALA A 33 -1.87 -4.08 20.59
CA ALA A 33 -2.49 -5.39 20.47
C ALA A 33 -2.54 -5.86 19.01
N ARG A 34 -2.66 -7.17 18.80
CA ARG A 34 -2.89 -7.77 17.47
C ARG A 34 -4.22 -7.29 16.89
N GLY A 35 -4.24 -6.98 15.60
CA GLY A 35 -5.44 -6.55 14.87
C GLY A 35 -5.77 -5.07 15.04
N THR A 36 -4.90 -4.31 15.69
CA THR A 36 -5.06 -2.87 15.89
C THR A 36 -4.68 -2.13 14.63
N VAL A 37 -5.48 -1.12 14.27
CA VAL A 37 -5.15 -0.19 13.19
C VAL A 37 -4.14 0.82 13.73
N LEU A 38 -2.99 0.93 13.10
CA LEU A 38 -1.97 1.90 13.43
C LEU A 38 -2.45 3.30 13.08
N ALA A 39 -2.49 4.17 14.06
CA ALA A 39 -2.57 5.60 13.86
C ALA A 39 -1.17 6.22 13.83
N TYR A 40 -1.03 7.40 13.23
CA TYR A 40 0.24 8.14 13.24
C TYR A 40 0.77 8.41 14.67
N THR A 41 -0.09 8.47 15.67
CA THR A 41 0.26 8.66 17.09
C THR A 41 0.92 7.43 17.72
N ASP A 42 0.69 6.25 17.16
CA ASP A 42 1.16 4.98 17.69
C ASP A 42 2.58 4.66 17.17
N ILE A 43 3.10 5.52 16.29
CA ILE A 43 4.34 5.33 15.55
C ILE A 43 5.34 6.40 15.96
N VAL A 44 6.47 5.95 16.50
CA VAL A 44 7.66 6.77 16.67
C VAL A 44 8.50 6.63 15.40
N ALA A 45 8.66 7.73 14.68
CA ALA A 45 9.41 7.80 13.43
C ALA A 45 10.39 8.98 13.47
N ASP A 46 11.49 8.86 12.74
CA ASP A 46 12.44 9.97 12.56
C ASP A 46 11.82 11.12 11.74
N SER A 47 10.79 10.83 10.93
CA SER A 47 10.03 11.83 10.18
C SER A 47 8.53 11.55 10.25
N SER A 48 7.74 12.62 10.35
CA SER A 48 6.28 12.57 10.32
C SER A 48 5.73 12.03 9.00
N ALA A 49 6.47 12.19 7.89
CA ALA A 49 6.08 11.64 6.59
C ALA A 49 6.12 10.10 6.60
N ASP A 50 7.09 9.51 7.31
CA ASP A 50 7.20 8.07 7.43
C ASP A 50 6.10 7.50 8.31
N ALA A 51 5.80 8.13 9.44
CA ALA A 51 4.67 7.73 10.28
C ALA A 51 3.33 7.74 9.49
N LYS A 52 3.09 8.78 8.68
CA LYS A 52 1.89 8.89 7.83
C LYS A 52 1.78 7.80 6.78
N ARG A 53 2.90 7.23 6.30
CA ARG A 53 2.89 6.16 5.29
C ARG A 53 2.28 4.86 5.82
N TYR A 54 2.42 4.62 7.12
CA TYR A 54 1.91 3.42 7.79
C TYR A 54 0.60 3.67 8.54
N ASP A 55 0.05 4.87 8.44
CA ASP A 55 -1.28 5.19 8.95
C ASP A 55 -2.33 4.31 8.26
N GLY A 56 -3.21 3.70 9.04
CA GLY A 56 -4.21 2.75 8.54
C GLY A 56 -3.72 1.32 8.30
N TRP A 57 -2.43 1.02 8.55
CA TRP A 57 -1.94 -0.37 8.57
C TRP A 57 -2.49 -1.12 9.78
N ILE A 58 -2.43 -2.45 9.75
CA ILE A 58 -2.90 -3.32 10.82
C ILE A 58 -1.76 -4.16 11.40
N THR A 59 -1.70 -4.28 12.72
CA THR A 59 -0.78 -5.21 13.39
C THR A 59 -1.26 -6.65 13.19
N ARG A 60 -0.36 -7.55 12.79
CA ARG A 60 -0.65 -8.98 12.61
C ARG A 60 -0.33 -9.81 13.86
N ARG A 61 0.47 -9.24 14.77
CA ARG A 61 0.84 -9.77 16.08
C ARG A 61 0.83 -8.67 17.14
N ILE A 62 1.03 -9.04 18.40
CA ILE A 62 1.30 -8.08 19.47
C ILE A 62 2.65 -7.43 19.20
N VAL A 63 2.70 -6.11 19.21
CA VAL A 63 3.93 -5.32 19.09
C VAL A 63 4.17 -4.61 20.42
N ARG A 64 5.35 -4.76 20.99
CA ARG A 64 5.70 -4.11 22.26
C ARG A 64 6.18 -2.68 22.03
N GLN A 65 6.06 -1.84 23.04
CA GLN A 65 6.62 -0.51 23.05
C GLN A 65 8.11 -0.55 22.66
N GLY A 66 8.52 0.34 21.75
CA GLY A 66 9.90 0.46 21.25
C GLY A 66 10.31 -0.61 20.24
N GLU A 67 9.46 -1.62 19.97
CA GLU A 67 9.68 -2.64 18.95
C GLU A 67 9.58 -2.04 17.55
N VAL A 68 10.40 -2.55 16.63
CA VAL A 68 10.44 -2.09 15.24
C VAL A 68 9.20 -2.55 14.48
N LEU A 69 8.46 -1.58 13.94
CA LEU A 69 7.30 -1.77 13.06
C LEU A 69 7.79 -2.10 11.66
N LYS A 70 7.87 -3.40 11.36
CA LYS A 70 8.22 -3.92 10.04
C LYS A 70 7.37 -5.12 9.66
N GLU A 71 7.27 -5.41 8.38
CA GLU A 71 6.69 -6.68 7.92
C GLU A 71 7.53 -7.86 8.47
N PRO A 72 6.90 -8.97 8.89
CA PRO A 72 5.48 -9.30 8.80
C PRO A 72 4.65 -8.87 10.04
N ALA A 73 5.23 -8.12 10.98
CA ALA A 73 4.53 -7.73 12.22
C ALA A 73 3.37 -6.78 11.96
N ILE A 74 3.50 -5.93 10.93
CA ILE A 74 2.47 -5.03 10.43
C ILE A 74 2.20 -5.31 8.95
N GLY A 75 1.03 -4.94 8.45
CA GLY A 75 0.71 -4.99 7.02
C GLY A 75 -0.43 -4.06 6.67
N GLN A 76 -0.63 -3.80 5.38
CA GLN A 76 -1.78 -3.03 4.94
C GLN A 76 -3.09 -3.72 5.36
N ARG A 77 -4.03 -2.91 5.84
CA ARG A 77 -5.37 -3.40 6.18
C ARG A 77 -6.18 -3.56 4.89
N VAL A 78 -6.74 -4.75 4.70
CA VAL A 78 -7.77 -4.97 3.68
C VAL A 78 -9.00 -4.15 4.08
N LEU A 79 -9.27 -3.08 3.35
CA LEU A 79 -10.42 -2.20 3.57
C LEU A 79 -11.62 -2.60 2.70
N VAL A 80 -11.34 -3.25 1.58
CA VAL A 80 -12.32 -3.81 0.66
C VAL A 80 -11.99 -5.29 0.49
N ALA A 81 -12.91 -6.17 0.84
CA ALA A 81 -12.73 -7.61 0.65
C ALA A 81 -13.29 -8.06 -0.71
N ASN A 82 -12.74 -9.14 -1.27
CA ASN A 82 -13.31 -9.77 -2.45
C ASN A 82 -14.75 -10.22 -2.16
N GLY A 83 -15.68 -9.93 -3.08
CA GLY A 83 -17.10 -10.24 -2.94
C GLY A 83 -17.87 -9.33 -1.99
N SER A 84 -17.21 -8.38 -1.33
CA SER A 84 -17.88 -7.45 -0.41
C SER A 84 -18.66 -6.36 -1.15
N ARG A 85 -19.77 -5.91 -0.55
CA ARG A 85 -20.48 -4.72 -1.01
C ARG A 85 -19.68 -3.47 -0.67
N VAL A 86 -19.48 -2.61 -1.66
CA VAL A 86 -18.75 -1.36 -1.53
C VAL A 86 -19.56 -0.18 -2.06
N ARG A 87 -19.34 0.99 -1.50
CA ARG A 87 -19.84 2.26 -2.00
C ARG A 87 -18.82 2.87 -2.96
N LEU A 88 -19.24 3.05 -4.21
CA LEU A 88 -18.53 3.80 -5.22
C LEU A 88 -18.86 5.28 -5.06
N GLU A 89 -17.86 6.14 -5.05
CA GLU A 89 -18.02 7.60 -5.02
C GLU A 89 -17.31 8.21 -6.23
N ALA A 90 -18.00 9.08 -6.96
CA ALA A 90 -17.45 9.86 -8.06
C ALA A 90 -17.78 11.34 -7.85
N VAL A 91 -16.93 12.24 -8.36
CA VAL A 91 -17.24 13.67 -8.37
C VAL A 91 -17.55 14.07 -9.80
N VAL A 92 -18.76 14.55 -10.03
CA VAL A 92 -19.23 15.03 -11.34
C VAL A 92 -19.71 16.46 -11.15
N ASP A 93 -19.07 17.41 -11.82
CA ASP A 93 -19.39 18.85 -11.73
C ASP A 93 -19.44 19.39 -10.28
N GLY A 94 -18.56 18.88 -9.41
CA GLY A 94 -18.51 19.25 -7.99
C GLY A 94 -19.54 18.54 -7.10
N VAL A 95 -20.39 17.69 -7.65
CA VAL A 95 -21.37 16.89 -6.92
C VAL A 95 -20.82 15.48 -6.67
N VAL A 96 -20.90 15.01 -5.43
CA VAL A 96 -20.54 13.63 -5.06
C VAL A 96 -21.70 12.71 -5.42
N VAL A 97 -21.46 11.81 -6.38
CA VAL A 97 -22.40 10.76 -6.77
C VAL A 97 -21.94 9.46 -6.13
N SER A 98 -22.83 8.82 -5.38
CA SER A 98 -22.56 7.52 -4.74
C SER A 98 -23.40 6.40 -5.34
N ARG A 99 -22.82 5.22 -5.52
CA ARG A 99 -23.54 4.01 -5.97
C ARG A 99 -22.99 2.76 -5.31
N ASP A 100 -23.83 1.80 -4.99
CA ASP A 100 -23.37 0.52 -4.47
C ASP A 100 -22.89 -0.42 -5.57
N GLY A 101 -21.92 -1.26 -5.24
CA GLY A 101 -21.39 -2.31 -6.10
C GLY A 101 -20.78 -3.46 -5.29
N ILE A 102 -20.27 -4.48 -5.99
CA ILE A 102 -19.60 -5.63 -5.41
C ILE A 102 -18.14 -5.63 -5.84
N ALA A 103 -17.21 -5.57 -4.89
CA ALA A 103 -15.79 -5.65 -5.19
C ALA A 103 -15.43 -7.04 -5.73
N THR A 104 -14.74 -7.10 -6.87
CA THR A 104 -14.28 -8.35 -7.48
C THR A 104 -12.84 -8.69 -7.09
N ALA A 105 -12.19 -7.85 -6.30
CA ALA A 105 -10.84 -8.06 -5.77
C ALA A 105 -10.76 -7.45 -4.37
N ALA A 106 -9.85 -7.96 -3.54
CA ALA A 106 -9.53 -7.33 -2.27
C ALA A 106 -8.56 -6.16 -2.50
N GLY A 107 -8.65 -5.13 -1.65
CA GLY A 107 -7.74 -3.99 -1.70
C GLY A 107 -7.64 -3.26 -0.37
N SER A 108 -6.47 -2.66 -0.17
CA SER A 108 -6.13 -1.80 0.95
C SER A 108 -6.22 -0.32 0.53
N LEU A 109 -6.03 0.60 1.47
CA LEU A 109 -6.04 2.03 1.18
C LEU A 109 -5.09 2.39 0.03
N GLY A 110 -5.60 3.08 -0.99
CA GLY A 110 -4.83 3.49 -2.18
C GLY A 110 -4.75 2.44 -3.29
N ASP A 111 -5.18 1.20 -3.05
CA ASP A 111 -5.17 0.16 -4.08
C ASP A 111 -6.27 0.40 -5.12
N ARG A 112 -6.00 0.02 -6.38
CA ARG A 112 -7.00 -0.01 -7.44
C ARG A 112 -7.78 -1.32 -7.40
N VAL A 113 -9.08 -1.23 -7.17
CA VAL A 113 -9.98 -2.39 -7.07
C VAL A 113 -11.05 -2.29 -8.16
N ARG A 114 -11.33 -3.43 -8.79
CA ARG A 114 -12.44 -3.58 -9.73
C ARG A 114 -13.73 -3.86 -8.96
N VAL A 115 -14.78 -3.13 -9.28
CA VAL A 115 -16.09 -3.19 -8.63
C VAL A 115 -17.15 -3.43 -9.70
N ARG A 116 -17.93 -4.49 -9.52
CA ARG A 116 -19.07 -4.83 -10.38
C ARG A 116 -20.31 -4.10 -9.88
N ILE A 117 -20.93 -3.32 -10.75
CA ILE A 117 -22.12 -2.54 -10.46
C ILE A 117 -23.39 -3.32 -10.82
N ASP A 118 -23.35 -4.01 -11.96
CA ASP A 118 -24.43 -4.85 -12.46
C ASP A 118 -23.84 -6.05 -13.24
N ALA A 119 -24.69 -6.87 -13.87
CA ALA A 119 -24.25 -8.08 -14.56
C ALA A 119 -23.26 -7.81 -15.72
N GLN A 120 -23.30 -6.62 -16.33
CA GLN A 120 -22.52 -6.29 -17.52
C GLN A 120 -21.50 -5.16 -17.27
N ARG A 121 -21.64 -4.41 -16.18
CA ARG A 121 -20.84 -3.22 -15.88
C ARG A 121 -19.95 -3.43 -14.67
N ALA A 122 -18.66 -3.24 -14.90
CA ALA A 122 -17.65 -3.13 -13.86
C ALA A 122 -16.82 -1.87 -14.06
N VAL A 123 -16.44 -1.24 -12.96
CA VAL A 123 -15.61 -0.04 -12.91
C VAL A 123 -14.38 -0.32 -12.08
N THR A 124 -13.32 0.46 -12.30
CA THR A 124 -12.11 0.40 -11.48
C THR A 124 -11.97 1.72 -10.75
N GLY A 125 -11.77 1.66 -9.45
CA GLY A 125 -11.54 2.83 -8.61
C GLY A 125 -10.47 2.59 -7.56
N THR A 126 -10.15 3.63 -6.81
CA THR A 126 -9.15 3.62 -5.75
C THR A 126 -9.83 3.48 -4.40
N VAL A 127 -9.37 2.55 -3.55
CA VAL A 127 -9.92 2.40 -2.19
C VAL A 127 -9.53 3.61 -1.35
N THR A 128 -10.54 4.33 -0.85
CA THR A 128 -10.36 5.53 -0.02
C THR A 128 -10.75 5.31 1.43
N GLY A 129 -11.44 4.20 1.74
CA GLY A 129 -11.89 3.90 3.09
C GLY A 129 -12.51 2.52 3.23
N PRO A 130 -12.99 2.16 4.43
CA PRO A 130 -13.66 0.89 4.68
C PRO A 130 -14.90 0.75 3.79
N ALA A 131 -14.90 -0.25 2.91
CA ALA A 131 -15.95 -0.45 1.90
C ALA A 131 -16.23 0.77 0.99
N THR A 132 -15.26 1.67 0.80
CA THR A 132 -15.41 2.88 -0.03
C THR A 132 -14.36 2.91 -1.14
N VAL A 133 -14.82 3.14 -2.36
CA VAL A 133 -13.98 3.18 -3.57
C VAL A 133 -14.29 4.45 -4.34
N ARG A 134 -13.28 5.26 -4.62
CA ARG A 134 -13.39 6.48 -5.42
C ARG A 134 -13.10 6.19 -6.89
N LEU A 135 -14.01 6.61 -7.76
CA LEU A 135 -13.81 6.57 -9.20
C LEU A 135 -13.00 7.81 -9.65
N PRO A 136 -12.17 7.66 -10.70
CA PRO A 136 -11.44 8.77 -11.28
C PRO A 136 -12.37 9.81 -11.92
#